data_AF-A0A625Y7L2-F1
#
_entry.id   AF-A0A625Y7L2-F1
#
_cell.length_a   1.000
_cell.length_b   1.000
_cell.length_c   1.000
_cell.angle_alpha   90.00
_cell.angle_beta   90.00
_cell.angle_gamma   90.00
#
_symmetry.space_group_name_H-M   'P 1'
#
loop_
_entity.id
_entity.type
_entity.pdbx_description
1 polymer ?
#
loop_
_entity_poly.entity_id
_entity_poly.type
_entity_poly.pdbx_seq_one_letter_code
_entity_poly.pdbx_strand_id
1 'polypeptide(L)'
;MSIFSINDNSNYNSILSQSKANKESKENSKISFANAFLKQNASKLNEIQSANSQTLARSEVLNSTNTTNTSNNTNFSISSKTSSPNYDISSEFKNSIYTLKYKQADISNNTAYGYSVDKDGYMGSDFNKAAGLPEDFKIHKSTLDEIERVAEYNVSDIREYLGVDKYYSNIDMAETIKQYYNLFSNALGQSFPSDKTSFSEADINSMPSGYAVGGDKCMNFNDPNNRMNITGLKDFSNSLISNVYKTHEQAKEADDLWVDSGYMIDGLLPKTLGLSLEEIKNVSKGEDWQFNPDMSVYPQNEDGSYSKEALFMSFLKAQNGQPVESPKTTLNPTIEAYNRAMTKESFSTTSV
;
A
#
# COMPACT_ATOMS: atom_id res chain seq x y z
N MET A 1 39.91 54.14 -47.11
CA MET A 1 38.81 53.16 -47.04
C MET A 1 38.74 52.61 -45.63
N SER A 2 37.67 52.92 -44.90
CA SER A 2 37.16 52.10 -43.81
C SER A 2 35.66 52.36 -43.76
N ILE A 3 34.95 51.51 -44.49
CA ILE A 3 33.50 51.42 -44.57
C ILE A 3 33.09 50.39 -43.52
N PHE A 4 32.05 50.72 -42.74
CA PHE A 4 31.32 49.93 -41.73
C PHE A 4 31.35 50.54 -40.33
N SER A 5 30.55 51.60 -40.18
CA SER A 5 29.87 51.93 -38.93
C SER A 5 28.54 51.18 -38.93
N ILE A 6 28.36 50.19 -38.04
CA ILE A 6 27.03 49.59 -37.82
C ILE A 6 26.45 50.21 -36.56
N ASN A 7 25.31 50.85 -36.76
CA ASN A 7 24.43 51.45 -35.79
C ASN A 7 23.50 50.36 -35.25
N ASP A 8 23.83 49.77 -34.09
CA ASP A 8 22.99 48.78 -33.43
C ASP A 8 21.83 49.45 -32.68
N ASN A 9 20.84 49.91 -33.45
CA ASN A 9 19.50 50.16 -32.94
C ASN A 9 18.54 49.18 -33.61
N SER A 10 18.40 48.00 -33.02
CA SER A 10 17.25 47.15 -33.29
C SER A 10 16.91 46.22 -32.13
N ASN A 11 15.78 46.55 -31.53
CA ASN A 11 15.03 45.78 -30.55
C ASN A 11 14.54 44.46 -31.19
N TYR A 12 15.37 43.41 -31.16
CA TYR A 12 14.97 42.06 -31.54
C TYR A 12 14.88 41.17 -30.31
N ASN A 13 13.68 41.11 -29.71
CA ASN A 13 13.32 39.97 -28.87
C ASN A 13 13.40 38.71 -29.74
N SER A 14 14.47 37.93 -29.57
CA SER A 14 14.71 36.66 -30.25
C SER A 14 13.44 35.81 -30.30
N ILE A 15 13.20 35.11 -31.41
CA ILE A 15 12.09 34.14 -31.55
C ILE A 15 12.10 33.12 -30.38
N LEU A 16 13.28 32.82 -29.83
CA LEU A 16 13.45 31.98 -28.66
C LEU A 16 12.92 32.61 -27.36
N SER A 17 13.06 33.93 -27.19
CA SER A 17 12.53 34.66 -26.04
C SER A 17 10.99 34.73 -26.07
N GLN A 18 10.43 34.94 -27.26
CA GLN A 18 8.97 34.97 -27.47
C GLN A 18 8.35 33.58 -27.30
N SER A 19 9.00 32.51 -27.78
CA SER A 19 8.51 31.14 -27.61
C SER A 19 8.56 30.69 -26.15
N LYS A 20 9.59 31.09 -25.39
CA LYS A 20 9.70 30.81 -23.95
C LYS A 20 8.61 31.52 -23.15
N ALA A 21 8.38 32.81 -23.38
CA ALA A 21 7.30 33.57 -22.74
C ALA A 21 5.89 33.02 -23.09
N ASN A 22 5.70 32.57 -24.33
CA ASN A 22 4.45 31.93 -24.76
C ASN A 22 4.23 30.54 -24.13
N LYS A 23 5.31 29.81 -23.82
CA LYS A 23 5.23 28.53 -23.10
C LYS A 23 4.89 28.76 -21.62
N GLU A 24 5.58 29.68 -20.97
CA GLU A 24 5.36 30.04 -19.56
C GLU A 24 3.94 30.61 -19.34
N SER A 25 3.44 31.47 -20.23
CA SER A 25 2.07 31.98 -20.15
C SER A 25 1.00 30.89 -20.34
N LYS A 26 1.23 29.90 -21.21
CA LYS A 26 0.35 28.72 -21.37
C LYS A 26 0.37 27.81 -20.14
N GLU A 27 1.53 27.59 -19.53
CA GLU A 27 1.65 26.80 -18.29
C GLU A 27 0.95 27.51 -17.12
N ASN A 28 1.18 28.82 -16.95
CA ASN A 28 0.50 29.63 -15.94
C ASN A 28 -1.02 29.66 -16.14
N SER A 29 -1.49 29.68 -17.39
CA SER A 29 -2.93 29.63 -17.71
C SER A 29 -3.55 28.27 -17.36
N LYS A 30 -2.83 27.15 -17.58
CA LYS A 30 -3.27 25.80 -17.20
C LYS A 30 -3.33 25.64 -15.68
N ILE A 31 -2.34 26.15 -14.96
CA ILE A 31 -2.32 26.15 -13.49
C ILE A 31 -3.46 27.01 -12.94
N SER A 32 -3.70 28.18 -13.53
CA SER A 32 -4.82 29.06 -13.15
C SER A 32 -6.18 28.37 -13.34
N PHE A 33 -6.38 27.69 -14.48
CA PHE A 33 -7.61 26.91 -14.71
C PHE A 33 -7.75 25.76 -13.71
N ALA A 34 -6.69 24.99 -13.45
CA ALA A 34 -6.72 23.90 -12.47
C ALA A 34 -7.07 24.41 -11.07
N ASN A 35 -6.48 25.52 -10.64
CA ASN A 35 -6.76 26.12 -9.33
C ASN A 35 -8.20 26.67 -9.25
N ALA A 36 -8.71 27.30 -10.31
CA ALA A 36 -10.09 27.76 -10.37
C ALA A 36 -11.09 26.59 -10.33
N PHE A 37 -10.79 25.51 -11.06
CA PHE A 37 -11.60 24.30 -11.07
C PHE A 37 -11.62 23.60 -9.70
N LEU A 38 -10.46 23.44 -9.05
CA LEU A 38 -10.36 22.88 -7.70
C LEU A 38 -11.12 23.74 -6.68
N LYS A 39 -11.00 25.07 -6.74
CA LYS A 39 -11.71 25.98 -5.85
C LYS A 39 -13.23 25.92 -6.06
N GLN A 40 -13.69 25.85 -7.31
CA GLN A 40 -15.10 25.69 -7.63
C GLN A 40 -15.65 24.34 -7.17
N ASN A 41 -14.87 23.26 -7.27
CA ASN A 41 -15.30 21.94 -6.81
C ASN A 41 -15.33 21.88 -5.27
N ALA A 42 -14.38 22.50 -4.58
CA ALA A 42 -14.38 22.59 -3.13
C ALA A 42 -15.57 23.42 -2.61
N SER A 43 -15.92 24.53 -3.26
CA SER A 43 -17.10 25.32 -2.87
C SER A 43 -18.40 24.55 -3.09
N LYS A 44 -18.54 23.87 -4.23
CA LYS A 44 -19.68 22.98 -4.49
C LYS A 44 -19.79 21.84 -3.49
N LEU A 45 -18.66 21.26 -3.06
CA LEU A 45 -18.64 20.21 -2.05
C LEU A 45 -19.14 20.73 -0.69
N ASN A 46 -18.70 21.93 -0.28
CA ASN A 46 -19.17 22.57 0.95
C ASN A 46 -20.67 22.92 0.89
N GLU A 47 -21.17 23.36 -0.27
CA GLU A 47 -22.59 23.60 -0.50
C GLU A 47 -23.42 22.31 -0.38
N ILE A 48 -22.96 21.21 -0.99
CA ILE A 48 -23.60 19.89 -0.89
C ILE A 48 -23.61 19.40 0.57
N GLN A 49 -22.47 19.52 1.27
CA GLN A 49 -22.37 19.14 2.67
C GLN A 49 -23.35 19.95 3.54
N SER A 50 -23.42 21.26 3.32
CA SER A 50 -24.31 22.15 4.06
C SER A 50 -25.79 21.84 3.78
N ALA A 51 -26.15 21.58 2.52
CA ALA A 51 -27.51 21.19 2.13
C ALA A 51 -27.91 19.84 2.73
N ASN A 52 -26.97 18.89 2.79
CA ASN A 52 -27.19 17.58 3.41
C ASN A 52 -27.38 17.69 4.92
N SER A 53 -26.58 18.48 5.63
CA SER A 53 -26.77 18.74 7.07
C SER A 53 -28.12 19.38 7.38
N GLN A 54 -28.57 20.33 6.56
CA GLN A 54 -29.91 20.94 6.71
C GLN A 54 -31.04 19.94 6.44
N THR A 55 -30.85 19.05 5.46
CA THR A 55 -31.84 18.00 5.14
C THR A 55 -31.91 16.95 6.26
N LEU A 56 -30.77 16.57 6.84
CA LEU A 56 -30.70 15.65 7.97
C LEU A 56 -31.41 16.23 9.20
N ALA A 57 -31.10 17.49 9.55
CA ALA A 57 -31.75 18.19 10.65
C ALA A 57 -33.28 18.31 10.46
N ARG A 58 -33.75 18.57 9.23
CA ARG A 58 -35.20 18.57 8.93
C ARG A 58 -35.83 17.18 9.06
N SER A 59 -35.11 16.12 8.67
CA SER A 59 -35.60 14.74 8.79
C SER A 59 -35.72 14.27 10.24
N GLU A 60 -34.80 14.70 11.11
CA GLU A 60 -34.84 14.44 12.55
C GLU A 60 -36.02 15.16 13.22
N VAL A 61 -36.24 16.44 12.89
CA VAL A 61 -37.40 17.22 13.39
C VAL A 61 -38.74 16.62 12.94
N LEU A 62 -38.83 16.15 11.69
CA LEU A 62 -40.02 15.45 11.19
C LEU A 62 -40.27 14.12 11.92
N ASN A 63 -39.20 13.39 12.27
CA ASN A 63 -39.31 12.14 13.03
C ASN A 63 -39.76 12.38 14.49
N SER A 64 -39.29 13.46 15.12
CA SER A 64 -39.70 13.87 16.47
C SER A 64 -41.16 14.32 16.55
N THR A 65 -41.71 14.88 15.46
CA THR A 65 -43.11 15.32 15.41
C THR A 65 -44.08 14.13 15.27
N ASN A 66 -43.65 13.03 14.66
CA ASN A 66 -44.45 11.80 14.56
C ASN A 66 -44.45 10.94 15.85
N THR A 67 -43.49 11.14 16.76
CA THR A 67 -43.38 10.36 18.01
C THR A 67 -44.19 10.94 19.18
N THR A 68 -44.84 12.09 19.01
CA THR A 68 -45.64 12.75 20.07
C THR A 68 -47.16 12.54 19.95
N ASN A 69 -47.63 11.76 18.97
CA ASN A 69 -49.07 11.48 18.78
C ASN A 69 -49.48 10.03 19.06
N THR A 70 -48.89 9.41 20.09
CA THR A 70 -49.41 8.15 20.64
C THR A 70 -49.52 8.27 22.15
N SER A 71 -50.53 9.01 22.62
CA SER A 71 -51.24 8.73 23.87
C SER A 71 -52.38 9.72 24.11
N ASN A 72 -53.59 9.17 24.23
CA ASN A 72 -54.77 9.65 24.95
C ASN A 72 -55.89 10.33 24.15
N ASN A 73 -56.99 9.57 24.10
CA ASN A 73 -58.35 9.91 23.72
C ASN A 73 -58.86 11.20 24.41
N THR A 74 -59.35 12.16 23.63
CA THR A 74 -60.62 12.89 23.84
C THR A 74 -60.95 13.70 22.58
N ASN A 75 -62.23 13.73 22.24
CA ASN A 75 -62.81 14.55 21.17
C ASN A 75 -62.33 16.01 21.23
N PHE A 76 -61.51 16.42 20.27
CA PHE A 76 -61.40 17.82 19.89
C PHE A 76 -61.08 17.91 18.40
N SER A 77 -62.10 18.26 17.61
CA SER A 77 -61.97 18.59 16.20
C SER A 77 -61.17 19.88 16.05
N ILE A 78 -59.85 19.77 15.93
CA ILE A 78 -59.02 20.88 15.42
C ILE A 78 -58.95 20.74 13.91
N SER A 79 -59.78 21.52 13.23
CA SER A 79 -59.56 21.92 11.86
C SER A 79 -58.27 22.76 11.81
N SER A 80 -57.16 22.16 11.43
CA SER A 80 -56.02 22.88 10.87
C SER A 80 -55.93 22.54 9.38
N LYS A 81 -56.62 23.35 8.57
CA LYS A 81 -56.24 23.54 7.17
C LYS A 81 -54.84 24.14 7.15
N THR A 82 -53.80 23.31 7.15
CA THR A 82 -52.50 23.70 6.63
C THR A 82 -52.43 23.15 5.22
N SER A 83 -52.76 24.01 4.25
CA SER A 83 -52.42 23.83 2.85
C SER A 83 -50.90 23.85 2.70
N SER A 84 -50.25 22.73 3.02
CA SER A 84 -48.89 22.47 2.61
C SER A 84 -48.95 21.96 1.16
N PRO A 85 -48.16 22.52 0.23
CA PRO A 85 -48.07 21.95 -1.11
C PRO A 85 -47.56 20.52 -0.93
N ASN A 86 -48.38 19.56 -1.32
CA ASN A 86 -48.04 18.16 -1.35
C ASN A 86 -46.93 18.01 -2.40
N TYR A 87 -45.67 18.23 -2.01
CA TYR A 87 -44.52 17.83 -2.79
C TYR A 87 -44.56 16.31 -2.79
N ASP A 88 -45.17 15.76 -3.82
CA ASP A 88 -45.08 14.35 -4.14
C ASP A 88 -43.61 14.11 -4.52
N ILE A 89 -42.79 13.85 -3.50
CA ILE A 89 -41.40 13.45 -3.70
C ILE A 89 -41.46 12.17 -4.53
N SER A 90 -41.08 12.28 -5.80
CA SER A 90 -41.20 11.19 -6.77
C SER A 90 -40.61 9.90 -6.18
N SER A 91 -41.25 8.77 -6.48
CA SER A 91 -40.77 7.46 -6.07
C SER A 91 -39.31 7.21 -6.47
N GLU A 92 -38.84 7.85 -7.54
CA GLU A 92 -37.45 7.82 -8.01
C GLU A 92 -36.50 8.57 -7.05
N PHE A 93 -36.90 9.71 -6.48
CA PHE A 93 -36.09 10.42 -5.49
C PHE A 93 -36.08 9.69 -4.15
N LYS A 94 -37.21 9.10 -3.74
CA LYS A 94 -37.25 8.21 -2.57
C LYS A 94 -36.35 7.00 -2.80
N ASN A 95 -36.44 6.32 -3.93
CA ASN A 95 -35.56 5.20 -4.27
C ASN A 95 -34.09 5.63 -4.30
N SER A 96 -33.76 6.83 -4.78
CA SER A 96 -32.39 7.34 -4.77
C SER A 96 -31.87 7.57 -3.35
N ILE A 97 -32.68 8.17 -2.46
CA ILE A 97 -32.32 8.36 -1.04
C ILE A 97 -32.23 7.02 -0.29
N TYR A 98 -33.13 6.08 -0.56
CA TYR A 98 -33.04 4.73 -0.01
C TYR A 98 -31.77 4.03 -0.53
N THR A 99 -31.51 4.04 -1.83
CA THR A 99 -30.30 3.42 -2.42
C THR A 99 -29.02 4.06 -1.87
N LEU A 100 -28.99 5.37 -1.65
CA LEU A 100 -27.85 6.08 -1.03
C LEU A 100 -27.71 5.78 0.46
N LYS A 101 -28.82 5.75 1.22
CA LYS A 101 -28.81 5.44 2.65
C LYS A 101 -28.36 4.00 2.92
N TYR A 102 -28.73 3.06 2.04
CA TYR A 102 -28.28 1.66 2.10
C TYR A 102 -26.87 1.47 1.53
N LYS A 103 -26.48 2.17 0.44
CA LYS A 103 -25.07 2.19 -0.02
C LYS A 103 -24.12 2.81 1.00
N GLN A 104 -24.56 3.78 1.79
CA GLN A 104 -23.75 4.41 2.83
C GLN A 104 -23.68 3.57 4.11
N ALA A 105 -24.72 2.76 4.39
CA ALA A 105 -24.74 1.83 5.52
C ALA A 105 -23.89 0.56 5.28
N ASP A 106 -23.67 0.18 4.01
CA ASP A 106 -22.76 -0.91 3.62
C ASP A 106 -21.29 -0.48 3.47
N ILE A 107 -20.97 0.81 3.67
CA ILE A 107 -19.58 1.22 3.92
C ILE A 107 -19.31 0.86 5.37
N SER A 108 -18.89 -0.38 5.63
CA SER A 108 -18.19 -0.67 6.87
C SER A 108 -17.05 0.32 6.98
N ASN A 109 -17.10 1.24 7.94
CA ASN A 109 -15.98 2.13 8.29
C ASN A 109 -14.79 1.34 8.90
N ASN A 110 -14.70 0.03 8.61
CA ASN A 110 -13.57 -0.78 9.00
C ASN A 110 -12.38 -0.32 8.19
N THR A 111 -11.44 0.30 8.89
CA THR A 111 -10.15 0.65 8.35
C THR A 111 -9.06 -0.11 9.09
N ALA A 112 -8.03 -0.54 8.38
CA ALA A 112 -6.81 -1.08 8.95
C ALA A 112 -5.62 -0.39 8.28
N TYR A 113 -4.62 -0.01 9.07
CA TYR A 113 -3.40 0.62 8.57
C TYR A 113 -3.64 1.88 7.71
N GLY A 114 -4.77 2.56 7.92
CA GLY A 114 -5.16 3.76 7.16
C GLY A 114 -5.92 3.49 5.85
N TYR A 115 -6.33 2.24 5.58
CA TYR A 115 -7.03 1.84 4.35
C TYR A 115 -8.34 1.13 4.66
N SER A 116 -9.26 1.12 3.70
CA SER A 116 -10.55 0.43 3.82
C SER A 116 -10.40 -1.08 3.91
N VAL A 117 -11.33 -1.73 4.62
CA VAL A 117 -11.41 -3.19 4.78
C VAL A 117 -12.86 -3.61 4.56
N ASP A 118 -13.06 -4.66 3.76
CA ASP A 118 -14.37 -5.22 3.51
C ASP A 118 -14.91 -6.03 4.70
N LYS A 119 -16.17 -6.46 4.58
CA LYS A 119 -16.87 -7.24 5.63
C LYS A 119 -16.22 -8.59 5.94
N ASP A 120 -15.44 -9.14 5.00
CA ASP A 120 -14.78 -10.44 5.12
C ASP A 120 -13.32 -10.29 5.58
N GLY A 121 -12.87 -9.06 5.86
CA GLY A 121 -11.55 -8.76 6.39
C GLY A 121 -10.48 -8.52 5.33
N TYR A 122 -10.82 -8.45 4.05
CA TYR A 122 -9.86 -8.12 3.00
C TYR A 122 -9.66 -6.61 2.84
N MET A 123 -8.41 -6.22 2.57
CA MET A 123 -8.04 -4.85 2.27
C MET A 123 -8.73 -4.39 0.98
N GLY A 124 -9.19 -3.13 0.99
CA GLY A 124 -9.93 -2.54 -0.11
C GLY A 124 -9.05 -2.02 -1.25
N SER A 125 -9.69 -1.50 -2.29
CA SER A 125 -9.01 -1.04 -3.51
C SER A 125 -8.09 0.17 -3.29
N ASP A 126 -8.31 0.95 -2.23
CA ASP A 126 -7.42 2.02 -1.81
C ASP A 126 -6.06 1.49 -1.33
N PHE A 127 -6.04 0.38 -0.58
CA PHE A 127 -4.81 -0.34 -0.23
C PHE A 127 -4.12 -0.90 -1.48
N ASN A 128 -4.86 -1.62 -2.34
CA ASN A 128 -4.30 -2.21 -3.57
C ASN A 128 -3.63 -1.15 -4.44
N LYS A 129 -4.28 0.01 -4.61
CA LYS A 129 -3.71 1.13 -5.35
C LYS A 129 -2.44 1.68 -4.71
N ALA A 130 -2.39 1.81 -3.38
CA ALA A 130 -1.20 2.27 -2.68
C ALA A 130 -0.05 1.26 -2.76
N ALA A 131 -0.37 -0.03 -2.70
CA ALA A 131 0.58 -1.13 -2.80
C ALA A 131 0.94 -1.53 -4.25
N GLY A 132 0.34 -0.90 -5.27
CA GLY A 132 0.59 -1.24 -6.68
C GLY A 132 0.09 -2.64 -7.09
N LEU A 133 -0.92 -3.17 -6.40
CA LEU A 133 -1.52 -4.47 -6.67
C LEU A 133 -2.61 -4.37 -7.75
N PRO A 134 -2.95 -5.47 -8.44
CA PRO A 134 -4.18 -5.55 -9.24
C PRO A 134 -5.41 -5.15 -8.41
N GLU A 135 -6.41 -4.56 -9.06
CA GLU A 135 -7.58 -3.99 -8.38
C GLU A 135 -8.35 -5.04 -7.56
N ASP A 136 -8.45 -6.25 -8.08
CA ASP A 136 -9.14 -7.40 -7.49
C ASP A 136 -8.26 -8.28 -6.59
N PHE A 137 -6.96 -7.99 -6.49
CA PHE A 137 -6.02 -8.78 -5.69
C PHE A 137 -6.43 -8.77 -4.22
N LYS A 138 -6.47 -9.94 -3.59
CA LYS A 138 -6.94 -10.07 -2.21
C LYS A 138 -5.77 -10.17 -1.23
N ILE A 139 -5.73 -9.24 -0.28
CA ILE A 139 -4.89 -9.30 0.92
C ILE A 139 -5.82 -9.25 2.12
N HIS A 140 -5.80 -10.25 2.98
CA HIS A 140 -6.56 -10.25 4.23
C HIS A 140 -5.82 -9.46 5.31
N LYS A 141 -6.54 -8.69 6.14
CA LYS A 141 -5.96 -7.88 7.22
C LYS A 141 -5.09 -8.70 8.17
N SER A 142 -5.48 -9.95 8.46
CA SER A 142 -4.68 -10.83 9.33
C SER A 142 -3.26 -11.06 8.83
N THR A 143 -3.01 -11.00 7.51
CA THR A 143 -1.66 -11.05 6.95
C THR A 143 -0.84 -9.84 7.41
N LEU A 144 -1.42 -8.64 7.41
CA LEU A 144 -0.75 -7.42 7.86
C LEU A 144 -0.57 -7.37 9.38
N ASP A 145 -1.57 -7.86 10.12
CA ASP A 145 -1.48 -8.01 11.58
C ASP A 145 -0.32 -8.95 11.97
N GLU A 146 -0.11 -10.03 11.20
CA GLU A 146 0.98 -10.97 11.42
C GLU A 146 2.36 -10.36 11.09
N ILE A 147 2.46 -9.51 10.06
CA ILE A 147 3.68 -8.73 9.79
C ILE A 147 4.02 -7.85 10.99
N GLU A 148 3.05 -7.09 11.52
CA GLU A 148 3.27 -6.24 12.71
C GLU A 148 3.68 -7.07 13.93
N ARG A 149 2.99 -8.19 14.17
CA ARG A 149 3.25 -9.07 15.31
C ARG A 149 4.68 -9.60 15.32
N VAL A 150 5.14 -10.15 14.20
CA VAL A 150 6.50 -10.70 14.08
C VAL A 150 7.54 -9.60 14.10
N ALA A 151 7.26 -8.46 13.46
CA ALA A 151 8.17 -7.32 13.47
C ALA A 151 8.43 -6.80 14.89
N GLU A 152 7.39 -6.70 15.72
CA GLU A 152 7.50 -6.30 17.13
C GLU A 152 8.12 -7.40 18.00
N TYR A 153 7.87 -8.67 17.70
CA TYR A 153 8.49 -9.80 18.40
C TYR A 153 10.01 -9.80 18.20
N ASN A 154 10.49 -9.64 16.96
CA ASN A 154 11.92 -9.71 16.63
C ASN A 154 12.79 -8.64 17.30
N VAL A 155 12.16 -7.65 17.92
CA VAL A 155 12.79 -6.51 18.59
C VAL A 155 12.32 -6.38 20.05
N SER A 156 11.79 -7.46 20.64
CA SER A 156 11.31 -7.49 22.03
C SER A 156 12.41 -7.08 23.01
N ASP A 157 13.61 -7.61 22.84
CA ASP A 157 14.72 -7.43 23.78
C ASP A 157 15.16 -5.97 23.85
N ILE A 158 15.25 -5.30 22.69
CA ILE A 158 15.62 -3.89 22.62
C ILE A 158 14.49 -2.99 23.14
N ARG A 159 13.22 -3.39 22.92
CA ARG A 159 12.06 -2.71 23.50
C ARG A 159 12.10 -2.75 25.03
N GLU A 160 12.33 -3.93 25.60
CA GLU A 160 12.40 -4.14 27.05
C GLU A 160 13.59 -3.37 27.65
N TYR A 161 14.76 -3.48 27.02
CA TYR A 161 15.97 -2.76 27.45
C TYR A 161 15.77 -1.24 27.51
N LEU A 162 15.08 -0.67 26.52
CA LEU A 162 14.84 0.77 26.44
C LEU A 162 13.53 1.21 27.12
N GLY A 163 12.77 0.28 27.71
CA GLY A 163 11.52 0.57 28.40
C GLY A 163 10.44 1.18 27.51
N VAL A 164 10.32 0.71 26.27
CA VAL A 164 9.31 1.20 25.30
C VAL A 164 8.28 0.12 24.94
N ASP A 165 7.03 0.55 24.76
CA ASP A 165 5.89 -0.35 24.50
C ASP A 165 5.78 -0.85 23.07
N LYS A 166 6.33 -0.11 22.09
CA LYS A 166 6.36 -0.46 20.67
C LYS A 166 7.67 -0.01 20.05
N TYR A 167 8.20 -0.83 19.15
CA TYR A 167 9.41 -0.51 18.40
C TYR A 167 9.10 0.38 17.20
N TYR A 168 8.00 0.09 16.50
CA TYR A 168 7.55 0.88 15.37
C TYR A 168 6.45 1.85 15.78
N SER A 169 6.62 3.13 15.45
CA SER A 169 5.52 4.11 15.52
C SER A 169 4.58 3.97 14.32
N ASN A 170 5.10 3.52 13.17
CA ASN A 170 4.34 3.21 11.98
C ASN A 170 5.11 2.22 11.10
N ILE A 171 4.39 1.25 10.52
CA ILE A 171 4.90 0.39 9.44
C ILE A 171 4.15 0.78 8.17
N ASP A 172 4.87 1.11 7.10
CA ASP A 172 4.26 1.35 5.80
C ASP A 172 3.86 -0.01 5.16
N MET A 173 2.69 -0.51 5.56
CA MET A 173 2.18 -1.81 5.10
C MET A 173 1.98 -1.85 3.59
N ALA A 174 1.54 -0.74 2.97
CA ALA A 174 1.35 -0.68 1.54
C ALA A 174 2.69 -0.77 0.79
N GLU A 175 3.72 -0.03 1.22
CA GLU A 175 5.05 -0.11 0.59
C GLU A 175 5.72 -1.47 0.87
N THR A 176 5.53 -2.04 2.07
CA THR A 176 5.96 -3.41 2.40
C THR A 176 5.39 -4.43 1.43
N ILE A 177 4.06 -4.46 1.26
CA ILE A 177 3.43 -5.40 0.33
C ILE A 177 3.83 -5.10 -1.11
N LYS A 178 3.96 -3.83 -1.51
CA LYS A 178 4.37 -3.45 -2.86
C LYS A 178 5.74 -4.00 -3.25
N GLN A 179 6.73 -3.83 -2.38
CA GLN A 179 8.09 -4.29 -2.67
C GLN A 179 8.14 -5.82 -2.77
N TYR A 180 7.47 -6.54 -1.87
CA TYR A 180 7.35 -7.99 -1.97
C TYR A 180 6.59 -8.44 -3.22
N TYR A 181 5.47 -7.79 -3.55
CA TYR A 181 4.67 -8.13 -4.71
C TYR A 181 5.41 -7.89 -6.03
N ASN A 182 6.23 -6.84 -6.11
CA ASN A 182 7.08 -6.58 -7.27
C ASN A 182 8.11 -7.70 -7.47
N LEU A 183 8.80 -8.11 -6.40
CA LEU A 183 9.76 -9.21 -6.46
C LEU A 183 9.08 -10.54 -6.82
N PHE A 184 7.95 -10.85 -6.18
CA PHE A 184 7.12 -12.00 -6.48
C PHE A 184 6.67 -12.03 -7.96
N SER A 185 6.14 -10.91 -8.45
CA SER A 185 5.67 -10.80 -9.83
C SER A 185 6.81 -10.92 -10.84
N ASN A 186 7.99 -10.40 -10.50
CA ASN A 186 9.19 -10.54 -11.33
C ASN A 186 9.68 -12.00 -11.40
N ALA A 187 9.64 -12.73 -10.28
CA ALA A 187 9.96 -14.15 -10.23
C ALA A 187 8.96 -15.00 -11.01
N LEU A 188 7.66 -14.80 -10.77
CA LEU A 188 6.58 -15.55 -11.42
C LEU A 188 6.59 -15.33 -12.94
N GLY A 189 6.88 -14.10 -13.38
CA GLY A 189 7.02 -13.73 -14.78
C GLY A 189 8.17 -14.41 -15.53
N GLN A 190 9.11 -15.05 -14.83
CA GLN A 190 10.15 -15.87 -15.48
C GLN A 190 9.62 -17.21 -15.99
N SER A 191 8.50 -17.68 -15.43
CA SER A 191 7.94 -19.01 -15.71
C SER A 191 6.58 -18.95 -16.38
N PHE A 192 5.81 -17.88 -16.15
CA PHE A 192 4.43 -17.78 -16.62
C PHE A 192 4.11 -16.40 -17.22
N PRO A 193 3.09 -16.32 -18.09
CA PRO A 193 2.50 -15.06 -18.51
C PRO A 193 2.03 -14.22 -17.32
N SER A 194 2.13 -12.89 -17.44
CA SER A 194 1.82 -11.96 -16.34
C SER A 194 0.34 -11.93 -15.92
N ASP A 195 -0.55 -12.36 -16.82
CA ASP A 195 -2.00 -12.44 -16.64
C ASP A 195 -2.48 -13.78 -16.09
N LYS A 196 -1.59 -14.76 -15.88
CA LYS A 196 -1.96 -16.03 -15.21
C LYS A 196 -2.26 -15.78 -13.74
N THR A 197 -3.48 -16.13 -13.32
CA THR A 197 -3.98 -15.93 -11.94
C THR A 197 -4.29 -17.23 -11.19
N SER A 198 -4.23 -18.38 -11.87
CA SER A 198 -4.49 -19.70 -11.31
C SER A 198 -3.41 -20.71 -11.70
N PHE A 199 -2.98 -21.54 -10.74
CA PHE A 199 -1.81 -22.42 -10.82
C PHE A 199 -2.15 -23.83 -10.35
N SER A 200 -2.06 -24.80 -11.26
CA SER A 200 -2.16 -26.23 -10.94
C SER A 200 -0.90 -26.73 -10.20
N GLU A 201 -0.98 -27.92 -9.59
CA GLU A 201 0.23 -28.55 -9.04
C GLU A 201 1.30 -28.80 -10.12
N ALA A 202 0.89 -29.08 -11.35
CA ALA A 202 1.82 -29.24 -12.47
C ALA A 202 2.52 -27.91 -12.82
N ASP A 203 1.79 -26.78 -12.78
CA ASP A 203 2.41 -25.46 -12.93
C ASP A 203 3.45 -25.23 -11.83
N ILE A 204 3.09 -25.44 -10.57
CA ILE A 204 3.98 -25.21 -9.42
C ILE A 204 5.22 -26.13 -9.50
N ASN A 205 5.04 -27.41 -9.82
CA ASN A 205 6.16 -28.36 -9.99
C ASN A 205 7.04 -28.07 -11.21
N SER A 206 6.59 -27.23 -12.14
CA SER A 206 7.38 -26.77 -13.28
C SER A 206 8.23 -25.53 -13.00
N MET A 207 8.09 -24.93 -11.81
CA MET A 207 8.87 -23.76 -11.43
C MET A 207 10.38 -24.10 -11.37
N PRO A 208 11.25 -23.14 -11.71
CA PRO A 208 12.68 -23.23 -11.50
C PRO A 208 13.06 -23.74 -10.11
N SER A 209 14.12 -24.54 -10.04
CA SER A 209 14.70 -25.02 -8.78
C SER A 209 15.25 -23.89 -7.90
N GLY A 210 15.50 -22.71 -8.46
CA GLY A 210 15.80 -21.52 -7.67
C GLY A 210 15.89 -20.24 -8.50
N TYR A 211 15.88 -19.13 -7.78
CA TYR A 211 16.04 -17.78 -8.27
C TYR A 211 17.12 -17.10 -7.43
N ALA A 212 18.03 -16.37 -8.07
CA ALA A 212 18.84 -15.41 -7.36
C ALA A 212 18.20 -14.02 -7.46
N VAL A 213 18.30 -13.27 -6.37
CA VAL A 213 17.81 -11.90 -6.26
C VAL A 213 19.02 -11.01 -6.10
N GLY A 214 19.09 -9.94 -6.88
CA GLY A 214 20.11 -8.90 -6.74
C GLY A 214 19.48 -7.52 -6.62
N GLY A 215 20.26 -6.55 -6.13
CA GLY A 215 19.85 -5.15 -6.04
C GLY A 215 18.99 -4.80 -4.82
N ASP A 216 18.77 -5.73 -3.89
CA ASP A 216 18.32 -5.37 -2.55
C ASP A 216 19.39 -4.55 -1.83
N LYS A 217 18.94 -3.63 -0.97
CA LYS A 217 19.83 -2.86 -0.11
C LYS A 217 19.53 -3.19 1.34
N CYS A 218 20.57 -3.11 2.14
CA CYS A 218 20.49 -3.32 3.57
C CYS A 218 21.43 -2.33 4.28
N MET A 219 21.72 -2.59 5.55
CA MET A 219 22.70 -1.81 6.31
C MET A 219 24.04 -1.76 5.56
N ASN A 220 24.55 -0.55 5.37
CA ASN A 220 25.86 -0.30 4.82
C ASN A 220 26.53 0.79 5.66
N PHE A 221 27.36 0.38 6.61
CA PHE A 221 28.10 1.28 7.49
C PHE A 221 29.23 2.04 6.78
N ASN A 222 29.41 1.90 5.47
CA ASN A 222 30.28 2.80 4.71
C ASN A 222 29.53 4.03 4.18
N ASP A 223 28.19 4.01 4.18
CA ASP A 223 27.35 5.15 3.83
C ASP A 223 26.67 5.70 5.09
N PRO A 224 27.16 6.81 5.68
CA PRO A 224 26.59 7.37 6.89
C PRO A 224 25.17 7.94 6.69
N ASN A 225 24.74 8.16 5.45
CA ASN A 225 23.40 8.64 5.13
C ASN A 225 22.41 7.50 4.88
N ASN A 226 22.87 6.24 4.89
CA ASN A 226 21.99 5.10 4.69
C ASN A 226 21.04 4.93 5.88
N ARG A 227 19.75 5.22 5.66
CA ARG A 227 18.70 5.11 6.69
C ARG A 227 18.54 3.68 7.22
N MET A 228 18.85 2.67 6.41
CA MET A 228 18.81 1.27 6.83
C MET A 228 19.79 0.97 7.97
N ASN A 229 20.86 1.76 8.13
CA ASN A 229 21.76 1.66 9.29
C ASN A 229 21.05 1.96 10.61
N ILE A 230 19.93 2.70 10.56
CA ILE A 230 19.11 3.07 11.72
C ILE A 230 17.92 2.13 11.84
N THR A 231 17.26 1.77 10.74
CA THR A 231 16.04 0.95 10.78
C THR A 231 16.30 -0.54 10.83
N GLY A 232 17.44 -1.01 10.33
CA GLY A 232 17.73 -2.43 10.15
C GLY A 232 16.89 -3.11 9.06
N LEU A 233 16.07 -2.34 8.32
CA LEU A 233 15.16 -2.89 7.31
C LEU A 233 15.86 -3.05 5.97
N LYS A 234 15.43 -4.06 5.20
CA LYS A 234 15.86 -4.24 3.81
C LYS A 234 15.02 -3.38 2.89
N ASP A 235 15.62 -2.91 1.81
CA ASP A 235 14.96 -2.21 0.71
C ASP A 235 15.00 -3.09 -0.53
N PHE A 236 13.83 -3.60 -0.94
CA PHE A 236 13.67 -4.39 -2.15
C PHE A 236 13.16 -3.56 -3.35
N SER A 237 13.09 -2.23 -3.24
CA SER A 237 12.53 -1.37 -4.29
C SER A 237 13.25 -1.47 -5.64
N ASN A 238 14.54 -1.85 -5.63
CA ASN A 238 15.36 -2.07 -6.83
C ASN A 238 15.71 -3.55 -7.04
N SER A 239 15.11 -4.46 -6.27
CA SER A 239 15.40 -5.89 -6.36
C SER A 239 14.77 -6.50 -7.61
N LEU A 240 15.54 -7.35 -8.27
CA LEU A 240 15.13 -8.10 -9.45
C LEU A 240 15.70 -9.51 -9.38
N ILE A 241 15.08 -10.43 -10.12
CA ILE A 241 15.68 -11.72 -10.40
C ILE A 241 16.91 -11.51 -11.27
N SER A 242 18.08 -11.77 -10.71
CA SER A 242 19.36 -11.73 -11.43
C SER A 242 19.54 -12.98 -12.27
N ASN A 243 19.23 -14.15 -11.70
CA ASN A 243 19.42 -15.45 -12.32
C ASN A 243 18.25 -16.40 -12.04
N VAL A 244 18.00 -17.31 -12.98
CA VAL A 244 16.99 -18.39 -12.87
C VAL A 244 17.69 -19.73 -13.04
N TYR A 245 17.60 -20.59 -12.02
CA TYR A 245 18.19 -21.93 -12.01
C TYR A 245 17.08 -22.94 -12.27
N LYS A 246 17.02 -23.45 -13.50
CA LYS A 246 15.92 -24.33 -13.94
C LYS A 246 15.99 -25.71 -13.27
N THR A 247 17.19 -26.22 -13.04
CA THR A 247 17.41 -27.55 -12.46
C THR A 247 18.13 -27.49 -11.13
N HIS A 248 18.03 -28.57 -10.36
CA HIS A 248 18.68 -28.68 -9.06
C HIS A 248 20.21 -28.60 -9.18
N GLU A 249 20.78 -29.18 -10.23
CA GLU A 249 22.23 -29.14 -10.49
C GLU A 249 22.71 -27.70 -10.73
N GLN A 250 21.96 -26.90 -11.49
CA GLN A 250 22.29 -25.49 -11.72
C GLN A 250 22.24 -24.66 -10.45
N ALA A 251 21.21 -24.90 -9.61
CA ALA A 251 21.10 -24.23 -8.32
C ALA A 251 22.28 -24.64 -7.43
N LYS A 252 22.57 -25.94 -7.31
CA LYS A 252 23.67 -26.44 -6.50
C LYS A 252 25.03 -25.88 -6.94
N GLU A 253 25.31 -25.84 -8.23
CA GLU A 253 26.56 -25.27 -8.75
C GLU A 253 26.69 -23.78 -8.41
N ALA A 254 25.60 -23.02 -8.51
CA ALA A 254 25.59 -21.61 -8.14
C ALA A 254 25.78 -21.39 -6.63
N ASP A 255 25.19 -22.25 -5.79
CA ASP A 255 25.40 -22.25 -4.34
C ASP A 255 26.86 -22.57 -3.99
N ASP A 256 27.42 -23.64 -4.57
CA ASP A 256 28.82 -24.04 -4.39
C ASP A 256 29.77 -22.88 -4.79
N LEU A 257 29.52 -22.22 -5.93
CA LEU A 257 30.29 -21.04 -6.38
C LEU A 257 30.13 -19.82 -5.46
N TRP A 258 28.92 -19.60 -4.93
CA TRP A 258 28.67 -18.51 -3.99
C TRP A 258 29.43 -18.73 -2.68
N VAL A 259 29.44 -19.97 -2.16
CA VAL A 259 30.23 -20.38 -0.99
C VAL A 259 31.73 -20.24 -1.27
N ASP A 260 32.21 -20.74 -2.41
CA ASP A 260 33.63 -20.66 -2.80
C ASP A 260 34.10 -19.21 -3.00
N SER A 261 33.19 -18.30 -3.37
CA SER A 261 33.47 -16.86 -3.43
C SER A 261 33.60 -16.19 -2.06
N GLY A 262 33.39 -16.93 -0.97
CA GLY A 262 33.30 -16.37 0.38
C GLY A 262 32.06 -15.50 0.56
N TYR A 263 30.95 -15.84 -0.11
CA TYR A 263 29.67 -15.12 -0.05
C TYR A 263 29.69 -13.70 -0.64
N MET A 264 30.67 -13.39 -1.50
CA MET A 264 30.90 -12.04 -2.00
C MET A 264 30.13 -11.70 -3.28
N ILE A 265 29.64 -12.71 -4.02
CA ILE A 265 28.91 -12.49 -5.27
C ILE A 265 27.44 -12.24 -4.97
N ASP A 266 27.05 -10.97 -5.01
CA ASP A 266 25.64 -10.58 -4.93
C ASP A 266 24.84 -11.13 -6.12
N GLY A 267 23.59 -11.53 -5.87
CA GLY A 267 22.72 -12.06 -6.91
C GLY A 267 23.12 -13.42 -7.50
N LEU A 268 23.90 -14.24 -6.79
CA LEU A 268 24.22 -15.63 -7.20
C LEU A 268 23.53 -16.70 -6.33
N LEU A 269 23.24 -16.40 -5.06
CA LEU A 269 22.65 -17.38 -4.14
C LEU A 269 21.26 -17.84 -4.62
N PRO A 270 21.07 -19.12 -4.95
CA PRO A 270 19.77 -19.65 -5.36
C PRO A 270 18.79 -19.73 -4.19
N LYS A 271 17.54 -19.33 -4.41
CA LYS A 271 16.43 -19.43 -3.45
C LYS A 271 15.16 -19.91 -4.15
N THR A 272 14.39 -20.78 -3.52
CA THR A 272 13.04 -21.19 -4.00
C THR A 272 12.03 -20.05 -3.96
N LEU A 273 12.28 -19.04 -3.12
CA LEU A 273 11.40 -17.91 -2.86
C LEU A 273 9.99 -18.30 -2.36
N GLY A 274 9.78 -19.49 -1.80
CA GLY A 274 8.43 -19.90 -1.38
C GLY A 274 7.56 -20.42 -2.53
N LEU A 275 8.14 -20.59 -3.73
CA LEU A 275 7.44 -20.97 -4.96
C LEU A 275 7.60 -22.48 -5.23
N SER A 276 7.26 -23.30 -4.23
CA SER A 276 7.24 -24.76 -4.35
C SER A 276 5.99 -25.34 -3.68
N LEU A 277 5.59 -26.55 -4.11
CA LEU A 277 4.41 -27.20 -3.58
C LEU A 277 4.57 -27.56 -2.08
N GLU A 278 5.80 -27.85 -1.65
CA GLU A 278 6.13 -28.10 -0.26
C GLU A 278 5.88 -26.86 0.61
N GLU A 279 6.37 -25.70 0.19
CA GLU A 279 6.21 -24.44 0.93
C GLU A 279 4.74 -23.99 0.97
N ILE A 280 4.02 -24.11 -0.15
CA ILE A 280 2.59 -23.78 -0.25
C ILE A 280 1.76 -24.69 0.68
N LYS A 281 2.09 -25.99 0.76
CA LYS A 281 1.39 -26.96 1.60
C LYS A 281 1.86 -26.94 3.06
N ASN A 282 2.92 -26.21 3.39
CA ASN A 282 3.41 -26.15 4.77
C ASN A 282 2.53 -25.21 5.62
N VAL A 283 1.38 -25.75 6.03
CA VAL A 283 0.37 -25.08 6.88
C VAL A 283 0.65 -25.26 8.38
N SER A 284 1.84 -25.73 8.76
CA SER A 284 2.17 -25.93 10.17
C SER A 284 2.11 -24.59 10.93
N LYS A 285 1.60 -24.65 12.16
CA LYS A 285 1.67 -23.50 13.07
C LYS A 285 3.14 -23.25 13.37
N GLY A 286 3.67 -22.16 12.82
CA GLY A 286 5.02 -21.69 13.15
C GLY A 286 5.12 -21.35 14.64
N GLU A 287 6.36 -21.32 15.14
CA GLU A 287 6.63 -20.77 16.47
C GLU A 287 6.32 -19.27 16.52
N ASP A 288 6.21 -18.70 17.73
CA ASP A 288 5.80 -17.30 17.90
C ASP A 288 6.75 -16.31 17.18
N TRP A 289 8.01 -16.65 16.96
CA TRP A 289 8.96 -15.79 16.23
C TRP A 289 8.84 -15.88 14.70
N GLN A 290 8.09 -16.85 14.16
CA GLN A 290 7.94 -17.06 12.73
C GLN A 290 6.72 -16.31 12.19
N PHE A 291 6.85 -15.77 10.98
CA PHE A 291 5.72 -15.24 10.24
C PHE A 291 4.86 -16.38 9.71
N ASN A 292 3.62 -16.46 10.20
CA ASN A 292 2.69 -17.51 9.84
C ASN A 292 1.32 -16.94 9.46
N PRO A 293 1.14 -16.50 8.20
CA PRO A 293 -0.12 -15.92 7.75
C PRO A 293 -1.21 -16.98 7.74
N ASP A 294 -2.45 -16.56 8.02
CA ASP A 294 -3.60 -17.44 7.89
C ASP A 294 -3.83 -17.79 6.41
N MET A 295 -3.52 -19.03 6.04
CA MET A 295 -3.71 -19.52 4.67
C MET A 295 -5.17 -19.93 4.39
N SER A 296 -6.01 -20.07 5.42
CA SER A 296 -7.41 -20.53 5.24
C SER A 296 -8.29 -19.52 4.51
N VAL A 297 -7.90 -18.24 4.54
CA VAL A 297 -8.54 -17.15 3.78
C VAL A 297 -8.11 -17.13 2.30
N TYR A 298 -7.20 -18.02 1.88
CA TYR A 298 -6.81 -18.19 0.47
C TYR A 298 -7.05 -19.64 0.03
N PRO A 299 -8.31 -20.09 -0.03
CA PRO A 299 -8.63 -21.47 -0.38
C PRO A 299 -8.23 -21.79 -1.82
N GLN A 300 -8.03 -23.08 -2.08
CA GLN A 300 -7.91 -23.56 -3.46
C GLN A 300 -9.20 -23.28 -4.23
N ASN A 301 -9.06 -23.09 -5.54
CA ASN A 301 -10.17 -23.02 -6.47
C ASN A 301 -10.91 -24.37 -6.54
N GLU A 302 -12.11 -24.38 -7.09
CA GLU A 302 -12.95 -25.58 -7.20
C GLU A 302 -12.27 -26.73 -7.99
N ASP A 303 -11.38 -26.40 -8.92
CA ASP A 303 -10.60 -27.34 -9.73
C ASP A 303 -9.31 -27.83 -9.01
N GLY A 304 -9.09 -27.43 -7.76
CA GLY A 304 -7.91 -27.78 -6.96
C GLY A 304 -6.67 -26.93 -7.26
N SER A 305 -6.75 -25.95 -8.16
CA SER A 305 -5.67 -25.00 -8.43
C SER A 305 -5.53 -23.97 -7.31
N TYR A 306 -4.34 -23.38 -7.22
CA TYR A 306 -4.02 -22.31 -6.27
C TYR A 306 -4.16 -20.94 -6.94
N SER A 307 -4.70 -19.96 -6.22
CA SER A 307 -4.75 -18.57 -6.68
C SER A 307 -3.37 -17.91 -6.63
N LYS A 308 -3.20 -16.81 -7.38
CA LYS A 308 -1.99 -15.99 -7.34
C LYS A 308 -1.74 -15.42 -5.93
N GLU A 309 -2.79 -15.11 -5.19
CA GLU A 309 -2.75 -14.67 -3.80
C GLU A 309 -2.19 -15.76 -2.88
N ALA A 310 -2.61 -17.01 -3.04
CA ALA A 310 -2.09 -18.14 -2.26
C ALA A 310 -0.58 -18.35 -2.52
N LEU A 311 -0.15 -18.25 -3.78
CA LEU A 311 1.28 -18.28 -4.14
C LEU A 311 2.03 -17.09 -3.53
N PHE A 312 1.44 -15.89 -3.56
CA PHE A 312 2.05 -14.70 -2.96
C PHE A 312 2.21 -14.83 -1.43
N MET A 313 1.25 -15.44 -0.74
CA MET A 313 1.37 -15.70 0.70
C MET A 313 2.46 -16.71 1.01
N SER A 314 2.60 -17.77 0.20
CA SER A 314 3.71 -18.72 0.32
C SER A 314 5.06 -18.03 0.10
N PHE A 315 5.15 -17.17 -0.91
CA PHE A 315 6.31 -16.32 -1.15
C PHE A 315 6.63 -15.43 0.06
N LEU A 316 5.63 -14.70 0.58
CA LEU A 316 5.79 -13.81 1.72
C LEU A 316 6.23 -14.57 2.98
N LYS A 317 5.69 -15.78 3.19
CA LYS A 317 6.10 -16.71 4.24
C LYS A 317 7.57 -17.08 4.14
N ALA A 318 8.05 -17.45 2.96
CA ALA A 318 9.47 -17.75 2.74
C ALA A 318 10.38 -16.51 2.93
N GLN A 319 9.84 -15.30 2.80
CA GLN A 319 10.55 -14.05 3.09
C GLN A 319 10.39 -13.56 4.55
N ASN A 320 9.78 -14.37 5.43
CA ASN A 320 9.49 -14.06 6.84
C ASN A 320 8.60 -12.82 7.09
N GLY A 321 7.87 -12.33 6.07
CA GLY A 321 6.92 -11.23 6.20
C GLY A 321 7.40 -10.05 7.03
N GLN A 322 8.64 -9.58 6.82
CA GLN A 322 9.20 -8.47 7.61
C GLN A 322 8.84 -7.12 6.98
N PRO A 323 8.74 -6.04 7.77
CA PRO A 323 8.68 -4.70 7.24
C PRO A 323 9.88 -4.41 6.32
N VAL A 324 9.65 -3.60 5.29
CA VAL A 324 10.71 -3.12 4.41
C VAL A 324 10.98 -1.64 4.65
N GLU A 325 12.13 -1.18 4.18
CA GLU A 325 12.53 0.21 4.26
C GLU A 325 11.56 1.09 3.45
N SER A 326 10.96 2.06 4.14
CA SER A 326 10.13 3.12 3.56
C SER A 326 10.34 4.41 4.35
N PRO A 327 10.35 5.59 3.71
CA PRO A 327 10.33 6.88 4.40
C PRO A 327 9.16 7.04 5.38
N LYS A 328 8.07 6.26 5.23
CA LYS A 328 6.91 6.28 6.12
C LYS A 328 6.96 5.20 7.20
N THR A 329 7.85 4.20 7.10
CA THR A 329 8.06 3.24 8.20
C THR A 329 8.92 3.92 9.26
N THR A 330 8.35 4.29 10.40
CA THR A 330 9.02 5.09 11.44
C THR A 330 9.16 4.31 12.73
N LEU A 331 10.32 4.46 13.38
CA LEU A 331 10.57 3.85 14.68
C LEU A 331 9.97 4.70 15.81
N ASN A 332 9.89 4.12 17.00
CA ASN A 332 9.71 4.88 18.22
C ASN A 332 10.87 5.89 18.37
N PRO A 333 10.62 7.16 18.75
CA PRO A 333 11.68 8.16 18.87
C PRO A 333 12.85 7.76 19.78
N THR A 334 12.58 7.03 20.87
CA THR A 334 13.62 6.52 21.77
C THR A 334 14.49 5.47 21.09
N ILE A 335 13.86 4.53 20.37
CA ILE A 335 14.56 3.52 19.56
C ILE A 335 15.40 4.20 18.47
N GLU A 336 14.82 5.17 17.76
CA GLU A 336 15.52 5.87 16.68
C GLU A 336 16.75 6.62 17.20
N ALA A 337 16.61 7.32 18.34
CA ALA A 337 17.72 8.02 18.97
C ALA A 337 18.83 7.04 19.41
N TYR A 338 18.45 5.89 20.00
CA TYR A 338 19.38 4.84 20.38
C TYR A 338 20.12 4.27 19.16
N ASN A 339 19.39 3.84 18.13
CA ASN A 339 19.99 3.28 16.91
C ASN A 339 20.94 4.29 16.26
N ARG A 340 20.54 5.57 16.15
CA ARG A 340 21.41 6.64 15.64
C ARG A 340 22.69 6.83 16.46
N ALA A 341 22.63 6.67 17.78
CA ALA A 341 23.82 6.73 18.63
C ALA A 341 24.75 5.53 18.37
N MET A 342 24.20 4.32 18.34
CA MET A 342 24.96 3.09 18.06
C MET A 342 25.62 3.12 16.67
N THR A 343 24.88 3.57 15.67
CA THR A 343 25.39 3.79 14.32
C THR A 343 26.56 4.78 14.32
N LYS A 344 26.47 5.91 15.04
CA LYS A 344 27.56 6.90 15.15
C LYS A 344 28.79 6.36 15.87
N GLU A 345 28.61 5.61 16.96
CA GLU A 345 29.75 5.01 17.68
C GLU A 345 30.52 4.04 16.77
N SER A 346 29.81 3.30 15.92
CA SER A 346 30.39 2.40 14.91
C SER A 346 31.26 3.13 13.87
N PHE A 347 31.03 4.44 13.64
CA PHE A 347 31.87 5.28 12.77
C PHE A 347 33.06 5.93 13.51
N SER A 348 33.04 5.94 14.84
CA SER A 348 33.98 6.72 15.67
C SER A 348 35.19 5.94 16.16
N THR A 349 35.28 4.64 15.87
CA THR A 349 36.46 3.81 16.16
C THR A 349 37.60 4.20 15.22
N THR A 350 38.19 5.36 15.50
CA THR A 350 39.53 5.71 15.01
C THR A 350 40.49 4.83 15.78
N SER A 351 41.22 3.96 15.07
CA SER A 351 42.28 3.15 15.66
C SER A 351 43.20 4.02 16.52
N VAL A 352 43.39 3.63 17.78
CA VAL A 352 44.45 4.15 18.65
C VAL A 352 45.80 3.61 18.18
#